data_AF-A0AAU5X7J0-F1
#
_entry.id   AF-A0AAU5X7J0-F1
#
_cell.length_a   1.000
_cell.length_b   1.000
_cell.length_c   1.000
_cell.angle_alpha   90.00
_cell.angle_beta   90.00
_cell.angle_gamma   90.00
#
_symmetry.space_group_name_H-M   'P 1'
#
loop_
_entity.id
_entity.type
_entity.pdbx_description
1 polymer ?
#
loop_
_entity_poly.entity_id
_entity_poly.type
_entity_poly.pdbx_seq_one_letter_code
_entity_poly.pdbx_strand_id
1 'polypeptide(L)'
;METPCARASGLVRPASYARVAAAAGVGRAMGRLSARVLRPRPYAAKGALQCAVVAFDIAGFGDRRRDDDVQLYVRAGLYRILEESFEDAGVPWRECHREDRGDGVLVVVPALVATESLISPLTERVRAGLRRHNKLSSEPAQIRLRMALHAGHVHFDAYGVAGQTLVHAFRLLEAPTFKTAFAATGRELGCVVSDRLYDDVIRHGPGLIDPDLYDAISVSVKETEARAWVHFPPGVVRPALNAWPHIVGPAAAGA
;
A
#
# COMPACT_ATOMS: atom_id res chain seq x y z
N MET A 1 38.26 -30.80 -56.56
CA MET A 1 37.75 -29.46 -56.94
C MET A 1 37.28 -28.81 -55.65
N GLU A 2 38.22 -28.46 -54.77
CA GLU A 2 38.91 -27.15 -54.71
C GLU A 2 38.09 -26.11 -53.92
N THR A 3 38.43 -25.99 -52.64
CA THR A 3 38.41 -24.75 -51.85
C THR A 3 39.49 -23.79 -52.37
N PRO A 4 39.39 -22.46 -52.16
CA PRO A 4 40.08 -21.86 -50.98
C PRO A 4 39.32 -20.65 -50.37
N CYS A 5 39.26 -20.51 -49.06
CA CYS A 5 40.23 -19.83 -48.17
C CYS A 5 40.04 -18.30 -48.09
N ALA A 6 39.64 -17.79 -46.93
CA ALA A 6 40.20 -16.58 -46.34
C ALA A 6 40.08 -16.64 -44.80
N ARG A 7 41.25 -16.74 -44.18
CA ARG A 7 41.54 -16.63 -42.74
C ARG A 7 41.71 -15.16 -42.34
N ALA A 8 41.36 -14.83 -41.09
CA ALA A 8 42.16 -14.03 -40.14
C ALA A 8 41.51 -14.23 -38.76
N SER A 9 42.07 -14.91 -37.74
CA SER A 9 43.37 -14.84 -37.05
C SER A 9 43.58 -13.54 -36.25
N GLY A 10 43.54 -13.69 -34.91
CA GLY A 10 43.97 -12.70 -33.89
C GLY A 10 43.43 -13.09 -32.50
N LEU A 11 43.98 -14.11 -31.84
CA LEU A 11 44.95 -14.00 -30.70
C LEU A 11 44.48 -13.07 -29.57
N VAL A 12 43.97 -13.62 -28.45
CA VAL A 12 44.68 -13.98 -27.19
C VAL A 12 44.84 -12.80 -26.21
N ARG A 13 44.24 -12.97 -25.01
CA ARG A 13 44.30 -12.17 -23.74
C ARG A 13 45.73 -12.25 -23.11
N PRO A 14 46.09 -11.74 -21.90
CA PRO A 14 45.32 -11.10 -20.80
C PRO A 14 46.11 -9.98 -20.04
N ALA A 15 45.77 -9.77 -18.75
CA ALA A 15 46.42 -8.99 -17.68
C ALA A 15 45.75 -7.61 -17.42
N SER A 16 45.52 -7.14 -16.19
CA SER A 16 45.91 -7.61 -14.86
C SER A 16 45.14 -6.83 -13.78
N TYR A 17 44.90 -7.50 -12.65
CA TYR A 17 44.90 -6.99 -11.26
C TYR A 17 44.54 -5.52 -10.99
N ALA A 18 43.43 -5.34 -10.26
CA ALA A 18 43.39 -4.37 -9.17
C ALA A 18 42.65 -5.02 -7.99
N ARG A 19 43.39 -5.25 -6.90
CA ARG A 19 42.93 -5.81 -5.64
C ARG A 19 43.29 -4.79 -4.56
N VAL A 20 42.31 -4.06 -4.04
CA VAL A 20 42.35 -3.23 -2.81
C VAL A 20 40.87 -2.93 -2.48
N ALA A 21 40.33 -2.97 -1.27
CA ALA A 21 40.65 -3.59 0.00
C ALA A 21 39.31 -3.67 0.77
N ALA A 22 39.21 -4.63 1.67
CA ALA A 22 38.14 -4.67 2.66
C ALA A 22 38.23 -3.45 3.59
N ALA A 23 37.10 -2.81 3.88
CA ALA A 23 36.93 -1.99 5.07
C ALA A 23 35.52 -2.20 5.63
N ALA A 24 35.49 -2.32 6.94
CA ALA A 24 34.40 -2.82 7.76
C ALA A 24 33.25 -1.81 7.94
N GLY A 25 32.11 -2.37 8.35
CA GLY A 25 31.23 -1.77 9.36
C GLY A 25 30.34 -0.64 8.87
N VAL A 26 29.07 -0.97 8.59
CA VAL A 26 28.00 0.04 8.66
C VAL A 26 26.86 -0.55 9.47
N GLY A 27 26.73 -0.05 10.70
CA GLY A 27 25.59 -0.29 11.57
C GLY A 27 24.30 0.19 10.92
N ARG A 28 23.19 -0.38 11.40
CA ARG A 28 21.82 0.06 11.10
C ARG A 28 21.71 1.59 11.19
N ALA A 29 21.69 2.24 10.03
CA ALA A 29 21.18 3.58 9.90
C ALA A 29 19.81 3.46 9.22
N MET A 30 18.75 3.68 10.01
CA MET A 30 17.40 3.91 9.53
C MET A 30 17.41 5.25 8.79
N GLY A 31 17.92 5.23 7.56
CA GLY A 31 18.01 6.39 6.70
C GLY A 31 16.61 6.90 6.37
N ARG A 32 16.36 8.17 6.67
CA ARG A 32 15.12 8.87 6.31
C ARG A 32 14.95 8.79 4.78
N LEU A 33 14.06 7.92 4.32
CA LEU A 33 13.64 7.90 2.92
C LEU A 33 12.90 9.22 2.66
N SER A 34 13.54 10.10 1.89
CA SER A 34 12.91 11.33 1.40
C SER A 34 11.87 10.94 0.36
N ALA A 35 10.59 11.12 0.70
CA ALA A 35 9.48 10.85 -0.20
C ALA A 35 9.57 11.79 -1.43
N ARG A 36 9.47 11.22 -2.64
CA ARG A 36 9.44 12.02 -3.86
C ARG A 36 8.00 12.47 -4.10
N VAL A 37 7.76 13.78 -3.95
CA VAL A 37 6.44 14.39 -4.19
C VAL A 37 6.16 14.44 -5.69
N LEU A 38 5.09 13.81 -6.16
CA LEU A 38 4.64 13.83 -7.56
C LEU A 38 3.40 14.74 -7.68
N ARG A 39 3.59 16.03 -7.98
CA ARG A 39 2.57 17.12 -7.91
C ARG A 39 1.58 17.19 -9.09
N PRO A 40 0.37 17.71 -8.85
CA PRO A 40 0.07 19.16 -8.93
C PRO A 40 -0.47 19.76 -7.60
N ARG A 41 -0.28 21.08 -7.40
CA ARG A 41 -0.77 21.87 -6.26
C ARG A 41 -2.10 22.57 -6.62
N PRO A 42 -3.21 22.33 -5.89
CA PRO A 42 -4.30 23.31 -5.81
C PRO A 42 -4.54 23.87 -4.41
N TYR A 43 -3.99 23.28 -3.34
CA TYR A 43 -4.29 23.72 -1.98
C TYR A 43 -3.21 24.66 -1.43
N ALA A 44 -3.35 25.95 -1.74
CA ALA A 44 -2.72 27.04 -0.98
C ALA A 44 -3.52 27.36 0.30
N ALA A 45 -4.20 26.36 0.87
CA ALA A 45 -4.99 26.55 2.08
C ALA A 45 -4.03 26.67 3.28
N LYS A 46 -4.08 27.81 3.98
CA LYS A 46 -3.49 27.94 5.31
C LYS A 46 -4.39 27.19 6.30
N GLY A 47 -4.21 25.89 6.46
CA GLY A 47 -4.99 25.09 7.42
C GLY A 47 -5.03 23.60 7.10
N ALA A 48 -5.66 22.83 8.00
CA ALA A 48 -5.95 21.44 7.74
C ALA A 48 -7.20 21.30 6.87
N LEU A 49 -7.20 20.35 5.95
CA LEU A 49 -8.38 19.97 5.17
C LEU A 49 -8.85 18.59 5.63
N GLN A 50 -10.18 18.41 5.70
CA GLN A 50 -10.76 17.09 5.89
C GLN A 50 -10.64 16.33 4.57
N CYS A 51 -9.76 15.33 4.53
CA CYS A 51 -9.46 14.55 3.34
C CYS A 51 -9.55 13.06 3.64
N ALA A 52 -9.91 12.28 2.63
CA ALA A 52 -9.67 10.84 2.64
C ALA A 52 -8.19 10.56 2.29
N VAL A 53 -7.62 9.57 2.94
CA VAL A 53 -6.26 9.11 2.74
C VAL A 53 -6.26 7.61 2.44
N VAL A 54 -5.48 7.24 1.44
CA VAL A 54 -5.27 5.85 1.04
C VAL A 54 -3.79 5.57 1.12
N ALA A 55 -3.41 4.59 1.95
CA ALA A 55 -2.03 4.14 2.04
C ALA A 55 -1.92 2.73 1.48
N PHE A 56 -0.93 2.52 0.62
CA PHE A 56 -0.62 1.24 0.00
C PHE A 56 0.77 0.78 0.42
N ASP A 57 0.92 -0.53 0.60
CA ASP A 57 2.19 -1.15 0.97
C ASP A 57 2.31 -2.56 0.36
N ILE A 58 3.43 -2.84 -0.29
CA ILE A 58 3.70 -4.12 -0.93
C ILE A 58 4.21 -5.12 0.12
N ALA A 59 3.45 -6.19 0.33
CA ALA A 59 3.87 -7.27 1.20
C ALA A 59 5.12 -7.97 0.64
N GLY A 60 6.14 -8.13 1.50
CA GLY A 60 7.37 -8.83 1.14
C GLY A 60 8.26 -8.08 0.13
N PHE A 61 8.17 -6.75 0.05
CA PHE A 61 8.96 -5.98 -0.92
C PHE A 61 10.47 -6.22 -0.83
N GLY A 62 11.01 -6.31 0.39
CA GLY A 62 12.44 -6.58 0.64
C GLY A 62 12.84 -8.07 0.60
N ASP A 63 12.04 -8.95 -0.01
CA ASP A 63 12.42 -10.36 -0.19
C ASP A 63 13.70 -10.46 -1.04
N ARG A 64 14.65 -11.29 -0.62
CA ARG A 64 15.95 -11.49 -1.29
C ARG A 64 15.83 -12.01 -2.72
N ARG A 65 14.69 -12.62 -3.07
CA ARG A 65 14.37 -13.05 -4.44
C ARG A 65 14.04 -11.88 -5.37
N ARG A 66 13.86 -10.67 -4.83
CA ARG A 66 13.65 -9.43 -5.58
C ARG A 66 14.94 -8.64 -5.60
N ASP A 67 15.74 -8.88 -6.63
CA ASP A 67 16.84 -7.98 -6.97
C ASP A 67 16.32 -6.60 -7.39
N ASP A 68 17.25 -5.69 -7.68
CA ASP A 68 16.93 -4.30 -7.99
C ASP A 68 16.02 -4.18 -9.23
N ASP A 69 16.23 -5.01 -10.26
CA ASP A 69 15.43 -4.99 -11.48
C ASP A 69 13.99 -5.46 -11.22
N VAL A 70 13.81 -6.51 -10.41
CA VAL A 70 12.49 -6.99 -10.00
C VAL A 70 11.80 -5.94 -9.12
N GLN A 71 12.51 -5.29 -8.21
CA GLN A 71 11.94 -4.22 -7.37
C GLN A 71 11.47 -3.03 -8.21
N LEU A 72 12.26 -2.61 -9.21
CA LEU A 72 11.89 -1.54 -10.14
C LEU A 72 10.68 -1.93 -10.99
N TYR A 73 10.63 -3.16 -11.52
CA TYR A 73 9.49 -3.68 -12.28
C TYR A 73 8.20 -3.71 -11.44
N VAL A 74 8.29 -4.21 -10.20
CA VAL A 74 7.16 -4.27 -9.26
C VAL A 74 6.65 -2.86 -8.95
N ARG A 75 7.54 -1.89 -8.70
CA ARG A 75 7.15 -0.50 -8.45
C ARG A 75 6.46 0.12 -9.66
N ALA A 76 7.02 -0.06 -10.86
CA ALA A 76 6.39 0.44 -12.09
C ALA A 76 5.01 -0.20 -12.33
N GLY A 77 4.87 -1.50 -12.05
CA GLY A 77 3.59 -2.21 -12.09
C GLY A 77 2.57 -1.64 -11.10
N LEU A 78 2.97 -1.41 -9.84
CA LEU A 78 2.11 -0.82 -8.83
C LEU A 78 1.57 0.55 -9.27
N TYR A 79 2.44 1.47 -9.69
CA TYR A 79 2.01 2.81 -10.08
C TYR A 79 1.05 2.80 -11.26
N ARG A 80 1.27 1.94 -12.26
CA ARG A 80 0.34 1.77 -13.39
C ARG A 80 -1.03 1.29 -12.91
N ILE A 81 -1.06 0.27 -12.06
CA ILE A 81 -2.30 -0.27 -11.49
C ILE A 81 -3.04 0.81 -10.71
N LEU A 82 -2.35 1.57 -9.87
CA LEU A 82 -2.97 2.63 -9.07
C LEU A 82 -3.51 3.76 -9.94
N GLU A 83 -2.74 4.26 -10.90
CA GLU A 83 -3.20 5.31 -11.81
C GLU A 83 -4.46 4.88 -12.58
N GLU A 84 -4.45 3.70 -13.22
CA GLU A 84 -5.61 3.17 -13.93
C GLU A 84 -6.81 2.98 -12.99
N SER A 85 -6.59 2.43 -11.78
CA SER A 85 -7.68 2.10 -10.85
C SER A 85 -8.33 3.33 -10.23
N PHE A 86 -7.56 4.39 -9.97
CA PHE A 86 -8.09 5.65 -9.46
C PHE A 86 -8.96 6.34 -10.51
N GLU A 87 -8.46 6.48 -11.74
CA GLU A 87 -9.22 7.07 -12.85
C GLU A 87 -10.51 6.28 -13.13
N ASP A 88 -10.43 4.95 -13.17
CA ASP A 88 -11.57 4.06 -13.36
C ASP A 88 -12.61 4.11 -12.23
N ALA A 89 -12.19 4.49 -11.02
CA ALA A 89 -13.05 4.68 -9.86
C ALA A 89 -13.65 6.09 -9.77
N GLY A 90 -13.39 6.96 -10.76
CA GLY A 90 -13.82 8.35 -10.76
C GLY A 90 -13.07 9.22 -9.74
N VAL A 91 -11.87 8.78 -9.33
CA VAL A 91 -10.99 9.53 -8.44
C VAL A 91 -9.86 10.11 -9.28
N PRO A 92 -9.86 11.41 -9.60
CA PRO A 92 -8.90 12.00 -10.53
C PRO A 92 -7.47 11.83 -9.97
N TRP A 93 -6.72 10.89 -10.54
CA TRP A 93 -5.39 10.52 -10.03
C TRP A 93 -4.52 11.76 -10.01
N ARG A 94 -4.53 12.52 -11.10
CA ARG A 94 -3.74 13.74 -11.26
C ARG A 94 -4.02 14.80 -10.18
N GLU A 95 -5.23 14.88 -9.63
CA GLU A 95 -5.57 15.86 -8.60
C GLU A 95 -5.20 15.39 -7.18
N CYS A 96 -4.93 14.10 -7.00
CA CYS A 96 -4.49 13.56 -5.72
C CYS A 96 -3.05 13.97 -5.40
N HIS A 97 -2.79 14.31 -4.13
CA HIS A 97 -1.42 14.41 -3.63
C HIS A 97 -0.88 13.01 -3.37
N ARG A 98 0.34 12.73 -3.85
CA ARG A 98 0.96 11.41 -3.74
C ARG A 98 2.38 11.51 -3.22
N GLU A 99 2.74 10.59 -2.34
CA GLU A 99 4.09 10.41 -1.83
C GLU A 99 4.57 8.98 -2.07
N ASP A 100 5.68 8.85 -2.80
CA ASP A 100 6.39 7.57 -2.94
C ASP A 100 7.07 7.20 -1.63
N ARG A 101 6.89 5.96 -1.17
CA ARG A 101 7.46 5.42 0.06
C ARG A 101 8.48 4.30 -0.17
N GLY A 102 8.86 4.05 -1.42
CA GLY A 102 9.74 2.96 -1.84
C GLY A 102 8.94 1.69 -2.11
N ASP A 103 8.44 1.07 -1.04
CA ASP A 103 7.64 -0.15 -1.06
C ASP A 103 6.12 0.10 -1.00
N GLY A 104 5.73 1.37 -1.00
CA GLY A 104 4.35 1.80 -0.86
C GLY A 104 4.08 3.18 -1.46
N VAL A 105 2.80 3.57 -1.43
CA VAL A 105 2.33 4.86 -1.92
C VAL A 105 1.32 5.42 -0.94
N LEU A 106 1.50 6.66 -0.52
CA LEU A 106 0.49 7.43 0.19
C LEU A 106 -0.24 8.32 -0.81
N VAL A 107 -1.57 8.29 -0.79
CA VAL A 107 -2.44 9.12 -1.62
C VAL A 107 -3.38 9.91 -0.72
N VAL A 108 -3.40 11.23 -0.85
CA VAL A 108 -4.38 12.12 -0.22
C VAL A 108 -5.34 12.60 -1.30
N VAL A 109 -6.61 12.28 -1.10
CA VAL A 109 -7.67 12.50 -2.08
C VAL A 109 -8.30 13.88 -1.84
N PRO A 110 -8.61 14.66 -2.91
CA PRO A 110 -9.29 15.94 -2.76
C PRO A 110 -10.60 15.81 -1.98
N ALA A 111 -10.92 16.80 -1.15
CA ALA A 111 -12.08 16.78 -0.25
C ALA A 111 -13.45 16.70 -0.97
N LEU A 112 -13.49 17.00 -2.27
CA LEU A 112 -14.71 16.96 -3.08
C LEU A 112 -15.01 15.57 -3.65
N VAL A 113 -14.10 14.61 -3.50
CA VAL A 113 -14.31 13.24 -3.96
C VAL A 113 -15.05 12.44 -2.89
N ALA A 114 -16.11 11.76 -3.30
CA ALA A 114 -16.89 10.86 -2.45
C ALA A 114 -16.01 9.75 -1.87
N THR A 115 -16.12 9.50 -0.56
CA THR A 115 -15.29 8.49 0.10
C THR A 115 -15.71 7.06 -0.29
N GLU A 116 -16.98 6.89 -0.67
CA GLU A 116 -17.58 5.67 -1.20
C GLU A 116 -16.83 5.16 -2.44
N SER A 117 -16.33 6.08 -3.29
CA SER A 117 -15.52 5.74 -4.47
C SER A 117 -14.21 5.05 -4.09
N LEU A 118 -13.68 5.31 -2.89
CA LEU A 118 -12.44 4.72 -2.39
C LEU A 118 -12.66 3.34 -1.76
N ILE A 119 -13.88 3.03 -1.32
CA ILE A 119 -14.18 1.81 -0.57
C ILE A 119 -14.52 0.65 -1.51
N SER A 120 -15.53 0.79 -2.37
CA SER A 120 -15.93 -0.30 -3.27
C SER A 120 -15.29 -0.15 -4.65
N PRO A 121 -15.54 0.91 -5.43
CA PRO A 121 -15.00 1.02 -6.79
C PRO A 121 -13.47 0.92 -6.85
N LEU A 122 -12.74 1.71 -6.06
CA LEU A 122 -11.28 1.69 -6.08
C LEU A 122 -10.70 0.33 -5.65
N THR A 123 -11.18 -0.25 -4.55
CA THR A 123 -10.69 -1.54 -4.04
C THR A 123 -10.90 -2.66 -5.08
N GLU A 124 -12.05 -2.66 -5.75
CA GLU A 124 -12.37 -3.62 -6.82
C GLU A 124 -11.44 -3.45 -8.04
N ARG A 125 -11.21 -2.21 -8.48
CA ARG A 125 -10.32 -1.90 -9.62
C ARG A 125 -8.86 -2.25 -9.34
N VAL A 126 -8.36 -1.89 -8.15
CA VAL A 126 -7.00 -2.25 -7.71
C VAL A 126 -6.83 -3.76 -7.69
N ARG A 127 -7.81 -4.49 -7.12
CA ARG A 127 -7.78 -5.96 -7.11
C ARG A 127 -7.73 -6.54 -8.52
N ALA A 128 -8.57 -6.05 -9.42
CA ALA A 128 -8.60 -6.51 -10.80
C ALA A 128 -7.26 -6.24 -11.52
N GLY A 129 -6.66 -5.07 -11.32
CA GLY A 129 -5.34 -4.72 -11.85
C GLY A 129 -4.23 -5.63 -11.32
N LEU A 130 -4.21 -5.88 -10.01
CA LEU A 130 -3.26 -6.81 -9.38
C LEU A 130 -3.39 -8.23 -9.94
N ARG A 131 -4.62 -8.75 -10.12
CA ARG A 131 -4.85 -10.07 -10.73
C ARG A 131 -4.30 -10.14 -12.15
N ARG A 132 -4.56 -9.12 -12.98
CA ARG A 132 -4.05 -9.06 -14.36
C ARG A 132 -2.52 -9.02 -14.40
N HIS A 133 -1.90 -8.19 -13.56
CA HIS A 133 -0.44 -8.11 -13.46
C HIS A 133 0.19 -9.43 -12.98
N ASN A 134 -0.37 -10.03 -11.92
CA ASN A 134 0.18 -11.25 -11.33
C ASN A 134 0.06 -12.46 -12.27
N LYS A 135 -0.99 -12.52 -13.10
CA LYS A 135 -1.17 -13.56 -14.12
C LYS A 135 -0.02 -13.59 -15.14
N LEU A 136 0.60 -12.46 -15.40
CA LEU A 136 1.66 -12.29 -16.40
C LEU A 136 3.06 -12.17 -15.79
N SER A 137 3.18 -12.30 -14.47
CA SER A 137 4.42 -12.07 -13.73
C SER A 137 4.98 -13.37 -13.17
N SER A 138 6.31 -13.47 -13.10
CA SER A 138 6.99 -14.50 -12.31
C SER A 138 6.70 -14.32 -10.82
N GLU A 139 6.86 -15.38 -10.02
CA GLU A 139 6.56 -15.35 -8.57
C GLU A 139 7.22 -14.17 -7.83
N PRO A 140 8.52 -13.84 -8.03
CA PRO A 140 9.13 -12.69 -7.36
C PRO A 140 8.53 -11.34 -7.79
N ALA A 141 8.01 -11.25 -9.01
CA ALA A 141 7.43 -10.04 -9.60
C ALA A 141 5.92 -9.87 -9.35
N GLN A 142 5.27 -10.84 -8.70
CA GLN A 142 3.87 -10.72 -8.30
C GLN A 142 3.70 -9.70 -7.16
N ILE A 143 2.61 -8.96 -7.20
CA ILE A 143 2.29 -7.92 -6.22
C ILE A 143 1.19 -8.44 -5.30
N ARG A 144 1.49 -8.47 -4.00
CA ARG A 144 0.51 -8.61 -2.92
C ARG A 144 0.48 -7.29 -2.17
N LEU A 145 -0.67 -6.62 -2.17
CA LEU A 145 -0.82 -5.26 -1.72
C LEU A 145 -1.68 -5.21 -0.47
N ARG A 146 -1.23 -4.43 0.51
CA ARG A 146 -2.02 -4.01 1.66
C ARG A 146 -2.49 -2.59 1.40
N MET A 147 -3.77 -2.32 1.67
CA MET A 147 -4.41 -1.02 1.49
C MET A 147 -5.03 -0.59 2.81
N ALA A 148 -4.78 0.65 3.24
CA ALA A 148 -5.46 1.26 4.37
C ALA A 148 -6.25 2.49 3.94
N LEU A 149 -7.48 2.60 4.45
CA LEU A 149 -8.37 3.74 4.23
C LEU A 149 -8.70 4.44 5.54
N HIS A 150 -8.57 5.76 5.55
CA HIS A 150 -8.99 6.60 6.65
C HIS A 150 -9.38 7.99 6.14
N ALA A 151 -10.07 8.78 6.94
CA ALA A 151 -10.39 10.16 6.63
C ALA A 151 -10.26 11.05 7.87
N GLY A 152 -9.73 12.25 7.68
CA GLY A 152 -9.48 13.19 8.76
C GLY A 152 -8.73 14.43 8.30
N HIS A 153 -8.25 15.20 9.26
CA HIS A 153 -7.56 16.46 9.01
C HIS A 153 -6.12 16.22 8.52
N VAL A 154 -5.82 16.74 7.33
CA VAL A 154 -4.49 16.69 6.71
C VAL A 154 -3.96 18.10 6.52
N HIS A 155 -2.73 18.35 6.99
CA HIS A 155 -2.01 19.60 6.77
C HIS A 155 -1.11 19.47 5.55
N PHE A 156 -1.06 20.52 4.74
CA PHE A 156 -0.18 20.62 3.57
C PHE A 156 0.88 21.69 3.83
N ASP A 157 2.14 21.38 3.57
CA ASP A 157 3.25 22.31 3.78
C ASP A 157 4.28 22.29 2.62
N ALA A 158 5.45 22.88 2.84
CA ALA A 158 6.52 22.90 1.85
C ALA A 158 7.18 21.51 1.64
N TYR A 159 7.04 20.61 2.60
CA TYR A 159 7.68 19.30 2.66
C TYR A 159 6.74 18.15 2.25
N GLY A 160 5.43 18.37 2.22
CA GLY A 160 4.45 17.38 1.78
C GLY A 160 3.16 17.49 2.58
N VAL A 161 2.72 16.37 3.14
CA VAL A 161 1.58 16.31 4.05
C VAL A 161 1.95 15.82 5.45
N ALA A 162 1.24 16.34 6.45
CA ALA A 162 1.42 15.97 7.84
C ALA A 162 0.08 15.87 8.59
N GLY A 163 0.04 15.07 9.65
CA GLY A 163 -1.14 14.95 10.52
C GLY A 163 -1.33 13.57 11.12
N GLN A 164 -2.12 13.50 12.19
CA GLN A 164 -2.44 12.24 12.86
C GLN A 164 -3.25 11.29 11.95
N THR A 165 -4.01 11.82 10.99
CA THR A 165 -4.71 11.03 9.97
C THR A 165 -3.76 10.14 9.16
N LEU A 166 -2.59 10.67 8.77
CA LEU A 166 -1.58 9.90 8.05
C LEU A 166 -0.93 8.85 8.95
N VAL A 167 -0.56 9.26 10.17
CA VAL A 167 0.04 8.36 11.16
C VAL A 167 -0.89 7.19 11.43
N HIS A 168 -2.18 7.46 11.66
CA HIS A 168 -3.18 6.44 11.90
C HIS A 168 -3.29 5.46 10.72
N ALA A 169 -3.43 5.95 9.48
CA ALA A 169 -3.50 5.09 8.29
C ALA A 169 -2.28 4.16 8.16
N PHE A 170 -1.06 4.66 8.41
CA PHE A 170 0.13 3.82 8.42
C PHE A 170 0.13 2.80 9.56
N ARG A 171 -0.38 3.16 10.75
CA ARG A 171 -0.48 2.23 11.88
C ARG A 171 -1.47 1.09 11.61
N LEU A 172 -2.56 1.37 10.88
CA LEU A 172 -3.47 0.33 10.40
C LEU A 172 -2.77 -0.65 9.45
N LEU A 173 -2.01 -0.16 8.46
CA LEU A 173 -1.19 -1.02 7.60
C LEU A 173 -0.15 -1.85 8.38
N GLU A 174 0.43 -1.23 9.41
CA GLU A 174 1.49 -1.85 10.20
C GLU A 174 1.00 -2.93 11.17
N ALA A 175 -0.30 -2.97 11.46
CA ALA A 175 -0.93 -3.83 12.46
C ALA A 175 -0.57 -5.32 12.27
N PRO A 176 0.08 -5.97 13.25
CA PRO A 176 0.43 -7.39 13.16
C PRO A 176 -0.78 -8.29 12.86
N THR A 177 -1.92 -8.02 13.49
CA THR A 177 -3.19 -8.73 13.26
C THR A 177 -3.58 -8.72 11.79
N PHE A 178 -3.56 -7.53 11.16
CA PHE A 178 -3.88 -7.38 9.74
C PHE A 178 -2.85 -8.05 8.85
N LYS A 179 -1.55 -7.88 9.13
CA LYS A 179 -0.46 -8.48 8.35
C LYS A 179 -0.52 -10.00 8.35
N THR A 180 -0.75 -10.60 9.51
CA THR A 180 -0.88 -12.06 9.68
C THR A 180 -2.13 -12.59 8.97
N ALA A 181 -3.28 -11.94 9.18
CA ALA A 181 -4.52 -12.30 8.51
C ALA A 181 -4.37 -12.23 6.97
N PHE A 182 -3.82 -11.13 6.46
CA PHE A 182 -3.57 -10.95 5.02
C PHE A 182 -2.61 -12.01 4.48
N ALA A 183 -1.53 -12.32 5.20
CA ALA A 183 -0.58 -13.35 4.80
C ALA A 183 -1.26 -14.70 4.59
N ALA A 184 -2.15 -15.09 5.51
CA ALA A 184 -2.90 -16.36 5.49
C ALA A 184 -3.90 -16.46 4.33
N THR A 185 -4.43 -15.34 3.82
CA THR A 185 -5.42 -15.36 2.73
C THR A 185 -4.85 -15.85 1.39
N GLY A 186 -3.54 -15.71 1.17
CA GLY A 186 -2.91 -15.95 -0.13
C GLY A 186 -3.40 -15.02 -1.26
N ARG A 187 -4.18 -13.98 -0.95
CA ARG A 187 -4.76 -13.06 -1.95
C ARG A 187 -3.80 -11.92 -2.29
N GLU A 188 -4.10 -11.29 -3.41
CA GLU A 188 -3.38 -10.15 -3.98
C GLU A 188 -3.68 -8.82 -3.29
N LEU A 189 -4.84 -8.65 -2.66
CA LEU A 189 -5.23 -7.43 -1.98
C LEU A 189 -5.88 -7.73 -0.63
N GLY A 190 -5.47 -6.99 0.40
CA GLY A 190 -6.17 -6.90 1.68
C GLY A 190 -6.42 -5.44 2.01
N CYS A 191 -7.63 -5.11 2.47
CA CYS A 191 -8.00 -3.76 2.86
C CYS A 191 -8.21 -3.69 4.38
N VAL A 192 -7.73 -2.62 5.01
CA VAL A 192 -8.04 -2.24 6.39
C VAL A 192 -8.61 -0.83 6.40
N VAL A 193 -9.67 -0.60 7.15
CA VAL A 193 -10.33 0.70 7.25
C VAL A 193 -10.41 1.11 8.71
N SER A 194 -10.24 2.41 8.98
CA SER A 194 -10.38 2.93 10.34
C SER A 194 -11.80 2.74 10.88
N ASP A 195 -11.95 2.63 12.19
CA ASP A 195 -13.25 2.53 12.85
C ASP A 195 -14.23 3.64 12.44
N ARG A 196 -13.74 4.89 12.43
CA ARG A 196 -14.54 6.05 12.02
C ARG A 196 -15.09 5.90 10.62
N LEU A 197 -14.25 5.49 9.66
CA LEU A 197 -14.70 5.33 8.27
C LEU A 197 -15.71 4.19 8.13
N TYR A 198 -15.56 3.15 8.95
CA TYR A 198 -16.54 2.08 8.98
C TYR A 198 -17.89 2.60 9.51
N ASP A 199 -17.88 3.25 10.67
CA ASP A 199 -19.10 3.76 11.31
C ASP A 199 -19.80 4.85 10.46
N ASP A 200 -19.04 5.79 9.88
CA ASP A 200 -19.57 6.92 9.13
C ASP A 200 -20.09 6.54 7.73
N VAL A 201 -19.55 5.47 7.11
CA VAL A 201 -19.83 5.14 5.69
C VAL A 201 -20.22 3.67 5.51
N ILE A 202 -19.34 2.74 5.88
CA ILE A 202 -19.48 1.32 5.51
C ILE A 202 -20.68 0.69 6.20
N ARG A 203 -20.90 0.97 7.48
CA ARG A 203 -22.00 0.42 8.29
C ARG A 203 -23.37 0.70 7.67
N HIS A 204 -23.50 1.80 6.94
CA HIS A 204 -24.74 2.19 6.28
C HIS A 204 -24.99 1.47 4.95
N GLY A 205 -24.02 0.70 4.45
CA GLY A 205 -24.11 -0.10 3.24
C GLY A 205 -24.49 0.68 1.97
N PRO A 206 -23.90 1.85 1.67
CA PRO A 206 -24.31 2.60 0.48
C PRO A 206 -23.89 1.87 -0.80
N GLY A 207 -24.81 1.79 -1.76
CA GLY A 207 -24.56 1.21 -3.08
C GLY A 207 -24.29 -0.30 -3.04
N LEU A 208 -23.06 -0.69 -3.36
CA LEU A 208 -22.61 -2.10 -3.42
C LEU A 208 -21.75 -2.50 -2.22
N ILE A 209 -21.70 -1.67 -1.17
CA ILE A 209 -20.93 -1.96 0.04
C ILE A 209 -21.77 -2.87 0.94
N ASP A 210 -21.24 -4.06 1.23
CA ASP A 210 -21.81 -4.99 2.19
C ASP A 210 -21.00 -4.93 3.50
N PRO A 211 -21.58 -4.39 4.60
CA PRO A 211 -20.91 -4.30 5.89
C PRO A 211 -20.49 -5.66 6.46
N ASP A 212 -21.21 -6.74 6.15
CA ASP A 212 -20.95 -8.07 6.71
C ASP A 212 -19.68 -8.72 6.14
N LEU A 213 -19.10 -8.12 5.09
CA LEU A 213 -17.80 -8.49 4.53
C LEU A 213 -16.61 -7.89 5.29
N TYR A 214 -16.86 -7.05 6.29
CA TYR A 214 -15.83 -6.41 7.10
C TYR A 214 -15.76 -7.03 8.49
N ASP A 215 -14.56 -7.48 8.88
CA ASP A 215 -14.32 -8.05 10.20
C ASP A 215 -13.55 -7.06 11.08
N ALA A 216 -14.00 -6.87 12.32
CA ALA A 216 -13.31 -6.00 13.28
C ALA A 216 -12.00 -6.64 13.77
N ILE A 217 -10.96 -5.81 13.92
CA ILE A 217 -9.66 -6.16 14.49
C ILE A 217 -9.22 -5.13 15.51
N SER A 218 -8.38 -5.57 16.46
CA SER A 218 -7.61 -4.67 17.31
C SER A 218 -6.26 -4.33 16.67
N VAL A 219 -5.94 -3.03 16.68
CA VAL A 219 -4.66 -2.46 16.25
C VAL A 219 -3.95 -1.92 17.48
N SER A 220 -2.82 -2.53 17.83
CA SER A 220 -1.87 -2.03 18.82
C SER A 220 -0.50 -1.92 18.15
N VAL A 221 -0.12 -0.71 17.76
CA VAL A 221 1.14 -0.43 17.04
C VAL A 221 1.73 0.88 17.55
N LYS A 222 2.94 0.80 18.12
CA LYS A 222 3.60 1.92 18.80
C LYS A 222 2.65 2.56 19.82
N GLU A 223 2.39 3.86 19.72
CA GLU A 223 1.50 4.61 20.61
C GLU A 223 0.02 4.57 20.16
N THR A 224 -0.33 3.76 19.16
CA THR A 224 -1.70 3.68 18.62
C THR A 224 -2.40 2.43 19.11
N GLU A 225 -3.50 2.63 19.84
CA GLU A 225 -4.51 1.63 20.15
C GLU A 225 -5.83 2.01 19.47
N ALA A 226 -6.35 1.15 18.60
CA ALA A 226 -7.55 1.46 17.84
C ALA A 226 -8.27 0.20 17.37
N ARG A 227 -9.58 0.32 17.17
CA ARG A 227 -10.36 -0.64 16.40
C ARG A 227 -10.21 -0.31 14.91
N ALA A 228 -10.18 -1.34 14.07
CA ALA A 228 -10.21 -1.21 12.62
C ALA A 228 -10.99 -2.37 12.02
N TRP A 229 -11.31 -2.26 10.74
CA TRP A 229 -12.11 -3.27 10.05
C TRP A 229 -11.36 -3.75 8.82
N VAL A 230 -11.28 -5.06 8.62
CA VAL A 230 -10.57 -5.65 7.49
C VAL A 230 -11.55 -6.26 6.51
N HIS A 231 -11.28 -6.09 5.23
CA HIS A 231 -12.01 -6.73 4.15
C HIS A 231 -11.02 -7.48 3.25
N PHE A 232 -11.31 -8.76 3.06
CA PHE A 232 -10.61 -9.64 2.13
C PHE A 232 -11.57 -10.13 1.05
N PRO A 233 -11.11 -10.33 -0.20
CA PRO A 233 -11.97 -10.81 -1.27
C PRO A 233 -12.69 -12.14 -0.92
N PRO A 234 -13.91 -12.38 -1.44
CA PRO A 234 -14.70 -13.59 -1.14
C PRO A 234 -13.97 -14.91 -1.44
N GLY A 235 -14.36 -15.98 -0.76
CA GLY A 235 -13.77 -17.31 -0.94
C GLY A 235 -12.48 -17.54 -0.16
N VAL A 236 -12.32 -16.86 0.97
CA VAL A 236 -11.22 -17.03 1.93
C VAL A 236 -11.82 -17.51 3.25
N VAL A 237 -11.19 -18.52 3.87
CA VAL A 237 -11.51 -18.88 5.26
C VAL A 237 -11.12 -17.69 6.12
N ARG A 238 -12.10 -17.04 6.75
CA ARG A 238 -11.84 -15.89 7.64
C ARG A 238 -10.82 -16.34 8.69
N PRO A 239 -9.60 -15.76 8.70
CA PRO A 239 -8.63 -16.11 9.73
C PRO A 239 -9.23 -15.77 11.10
N ALA A 240 -8.86 -16.51 12.14
CA ALA A 240 -9.29 -16.18 13.50
C ALA A 240 -8.72 -14.80 13.87
N LEU A 241 -9.55 -13.77 13.72
CA LEU A 241 -9.22 -12.42 14.15
C LEU A 241 -9.51 -12.36 15.64
N ASN A 242 -8.52 -11.94 16.43
CA ASN A 242 -8.75 -11.69 17.84
C ASN A 242 -9.83 -10.62 17.95
N ALA A 243 -11.03 -11.01 18.34
CA ALA A 243 -12.19 -10.13 18.44
C ALA A 243 -11.84 -8.94 19.34
N TRP A 244 -12.24 -7.75 18.92
CA TRP A 244 -12.23 -6.60 19.81
C TRP A 244 -13.07 -6.95 21.05
N PRO A 245 -12.56 -6.82 22.29
CA PRO A 245 -13.39 -7.06 23.45
C PRO A 245 -14.54 -6.06 23.41
N HIS A 246 -15.77 -6.55 23.24
CA HIS A 246 -16.95 -5.73 23.46
C HIS A 246 -16.84 -5.20 24.89
N ILE A 247 -16.59 -3.90 25.06
CA ILE A 247 -16.89 -3.23 26.32
C ILE A 247 -18.41 -3.29 26.42
N VAL A 248 -18.91 -4.27 27.15
CA VAL A 248 -20.30 -4.30 27.60
C VAL A 248 -20.42 -3.09 28.52
N GLY A 249 -21.07 -2.03 28.05
CA GLY A 249 -21.44 -0.91 28.92
C GLY A 249 -22.22 -1.43 30.12
N PRO A 250 -22.10 -0.83 31.31
CA PRO A 250 -22.80 -1.31 32.48
C PRO A 250 -24.29 -1.37 32.18
N ALA A 251 -24.88 -2.56 32.37
CA ALA A 251 -26.31 -2.77 32.27
C ALA A 251 -27.00 -1.70 33.14
N ALA A 252 -27.93 -0.97 32.53
CA ALA A 252 -28.82 -0.10 33.27
C ALA A 252 -29.54 -0.97 34.31
N ALA A 253 -29.16 -0.81 35.58
CA ALA A 253 -29.88 -1.38 36.70
C ALA A 253 -31.22 -0.65 36.79
N GLY A 254 -32.26 -1.26 36.24
CA GLY A 254 -33.64 -0.92 36.57
C GLY A 254 -33.99 -1.54 37.92
N ALA A 255 -34.29 -0.68 38.89
CA ALA A 255 -35.25 -0.89 39.98
C ALA A 255 -35.58 0.49 40.57
#